data_AF-A0A9P2L8Z2-F1
#
_entry.id   AF-A0A9P2L8Z2-F1
#
_cell.length_a   1.000
_cell.length_b   1.000
_cell.length_c   1.000
_cell.angle_alpha   90.00
_cell.angle_beta   90.00
_cell.angle_gamma   90.00
#
_symmetry.space_group_name_H-M   'P 1'
#
loop_
_entity.id
_entity.type
_entity.pdbx_description
1 polymer ?
#
loop_
_entity_poly.entity_id
_entity_poly.type
_entity_poly.pdbx_seq_one_letter_code
_entity_poly.pdbx_strand_id
1 'polypeptide(L)' 'MQVMIRVLEARKIEHGCNLLAEINKKGEVTNLYDYNGNELKINFLRNEVYYNKIWWTFPSKIENF' A
#
# COMPACT_ATOMS: atom_id res chain seq x y z
N MET A 1 8.39 7.41 7.94
CA MET A 1 9.20 7.66 6.73
C MET A 1 8.32 7.35 5.53
N GLN A 2 8.39 8.14 4.45
CA GLN A 2 7.62 7.84 3.25
C GLN A 2 8.48 7.09 2.24
N VAL A 3 7.95 6.01 1.70
CA VAL A 3 8.57 5.18 0.65
C VAL A 3 7.56 4.89 -0.44
N MET A 4 8.02 4.50 -1.62
CA MET A 4 7.14 3.99 -2.67
C MET A 4 7.11 2.46 -2.61
N ILE A 5 5.92 1.86 -2.60
CA ILE A 5 5.74 0.40 -2.58
C ILE A 5 4.94 -0.05 -3.77
N ARG A 6 5.21 -1.27 -4.24
CA ARG A 6 4.38 -1.93 -5.26
C ARG A 6 3.21 -2.64 -4.58
N VAL A 7 2.01 -2.44 -5.12
CA VAL A 7 0.79 -3.13 -4.72
C VAL A 7 0.26 -3.96 -5.89
N LEU A 8 -0.42 -5.06 -5.58
CA LEU A 8 -0.92 -6.02 -6.59
C LEU A 8 -2.44 -6.15 -6.49
N GLU A 9 -3.14 -6.33 -7.61
CA GLU A 9 -4.59 -6.48 -7.59
C GLU A 9 -5.01 -7.71 -6.77
N ALA A 10 -5.80 -7.51 -5.71
CA ALA A 10 -6.06 -8.53 -4.68
C ALA A 10 -6.79 -9.79 -5.19
N ARG A 11 -7.49 -9.71 -6.32
CA ARG A 11 -8.35 -10.79 -6.84
C ARG A 11 -7.87 -11.42 -8.14
N LYS A 12 -6.92 -10.79 -8.84
CA LYS A 12 -6.48 -11.25 -10.16
C LYS A 12 -4.96 -11.28 -10.34
N ILE A 13 -4.16 -10.62 -9.49
CA ILE A 13 -2.67 -10.54 -9.58
C ILE A 13 -2.13 -10.30 -11.01
N GLU A 14 -2.95 -9.81 -11.94
CA GLU A 14 -2.57 -9.52 -13.32
C GLU A 14 -1.88 -8.14 -13.40
N HIS A 15 -2.25 -7.24 -12.48
CA HIS A 15 -1.80 -5.86 -12.46
C HIS A 15 -1.12 -5.51 -11.14
N GLY A 16 -0.13 -4.63 -11.24
CA GLY A 16 0.45 -3.94 -10.10
C GLY A 16 0.64 -2.47 -10.40
N CYS A 17 0.54 -1.65 -9.36
CA CYS A 17 0.88 -0.24 -9.43
C CYS A 17 1.75 0.13 -8.22
N ASN A 18 2.32 1.33 -8.23
CA ASN A 18 3.03 1.85 -7.08
C ASN A 18 2.12 2.81 -6.29
N LEU A 19 2.30 2.88 -4.99
CA LEU A 19 1.67 3.86 -4.11
C LEU A 19 2.71 4.40 -3.13
N LEU A 20 2.44 5.59 -2.59
CA LEU A 20 3.25 6.15 -1.51
C LEU A 20 2.78 5.51 -0.20
N ALA A 21 3.71 5.02 0.61
CA ALA A 21 3.46 4.41 1.90
C ALA A 21 4.19 5.16 2.99
N GLU A 22 3.51 5.40 4.10
CA GLU A 22 4.19 5.73 5.35
C GLU A 22 4.53 4.45 6.09
N ILE A 23 5.79 4.36 6.54
CA ILE A 23 6.27 3.27 7.39
C ILE A 23 6.79 3.80 8.73
N ASN A 24 6.59 3.02 9.78
CA ASN A 24 7.13 3.30 11.10
C ASN A 24 8.60 2.83 11.24
N LYS A 25 9.21 3.02 12.42
CA LYS A 25 10.61 2.64 12.69
C LYS A 25 10.90 1.13 12.57
N LYS A 26 9.85 0.29 12.55
CA LYS A 26 9.94 -1.16 12.36
C LYS A 26 9.66 -1.59 10.91
N GLY A 27 9.36 -0.65 10.01
CA GLY A 27 9.05 -0.92 8.61
C GLY A 27 7.62 -1.31 8.34
N GLU A 28 6.77 -1.24 9.36
CA GLU A 28 5.35 -1.57 9.22
C GLU A 28 4.67 -0.43 8.49
N VAL A 29 3.89 -0.76 7.46
CA VAL A 29 3.07 0.21 6.72
C VAL A 29 1.98 0.70 7.65
N THR A 30 1.97 2.00 7.94
CA THR A 30 0.98 2.66 8.78
C THR A 30 -0.03 3.44 7.96
N ASN A 31 0.35 3.87 6.76
CA ASN A 31 -0.56 4.58 5.86
C ASN A 31 -0.18 4.45 4.38
N LEU A 32 -1.12 4.75 3.49
CA LEU A 32 -0.96 4.71 2.04
C LEU A 32 -1.62 5.93 1.40
N TYR A 33 -0.99 6.47 0.37
CA TYR A 33 -1.41 7.68 -0.31
C TYR A 33 -1.39 7.51 -1.83
N ASP A 34 -2.28 8.22 -2.51
CA ASP A 34 -2.17 8.41 -3.95
C ASP A 34 -1.04 9.39 -4.31
N TYR A 35 -0.82 9.59 -5.60
CA TYR A 35 0.22 10.48 -6.12
C TYR A 35 -0.05 11.98 -5.87
N ASN A 36 -1.25 12.35 -5.42
CA ASN A 36 -1.59 13.71 -5.01
C ASN A 36 -1.42 13.91 -3.49
N GLY A 37 -1.01 12.87 -2.75
CA GLY A 37 -0.87 12.90 -1.30
C GLY A 37 -2.19 12.68 -0.55
N ASN A 38 -3.26 12.25 -1.22
CA ASN A 38 -4.50 11.91 -0.53
C ASN A 38 -4.37 10.56 0.16
N GLU A 39 -4.77 10.50 1.43
CA GLU A 39 -4.82 9.26 2.20
C GLU A 39 -5.84 8.28 1.62
N LEU A 40 -5.45 7.02 1.50
CA LEU A 40 -6.25 5.97 0.91
C LEU A 40 -6.92 5.11 1.99
N LYS A 41 -8.06 4.53 1.65
CA LYS A 41 -8.77 3.61 2.55
C LYS A 41 -8.02 2.28 2.65
N ILE A 42 -7.60 1.92 3.85
CA ILE A 42 -6.87 0.68 4.13
C ILE A 42 -7.74 -0.31 4.90
N ASN A 43 -7.57 -1.59 4.58
CA ASN A 43 -8.04 -2.74 5.35
C ASN A 43 -6.83 -3.55 5.83
N PHE A 44 -6.36 -3.26 7.05
CA PHE A 44 -5.19 -3.93 7.64
C PHE A 44 -5.43 -5.41 7.96
N LEU A 45 -6.68 -5.86 8.14
CA LEU A 45 -6.96 -7.28 8.36
C LEU A 45 -6.64 -8.13 7.12
N ARG A 46 -6.69 -7.52 5.93
CA ARG A 46 -6.46 -8.18 4.64
C ARG A 46 -5.21 -7.66 3.93
N ASN A 47 -4.53 -6.67 4.51
CA ASN A 47 -3.47 -5.89 3.86
C ASN A 47 -3.91 -5.39 2.48
N GLU A 48 -5.13 -4.85 2.38
CA GLU A 48 -5.68 -4.32 1.14
C GLU A 48 -5.85 -2.79 1.23
N VAL A 49 -5.62 -2.07 0.13
CA VAL A 49 -5.88 -0.64 -0.01
C VAL A 49 -6.81 -0.39 -1.20
N TYR A 50 -7.77 0.51 -1.04
CA TYR A 50 -8.70 0.85 -2.12
C TYR A 50 -8.18 2.06 -2.90
N TYR A 51 -7.89 1.84 -4.18
CA TYR A 51 -7.40 2.89 -5.08
C TYR A 51 -7.89 2.65 -6.51
N ASN A 52 -8.31 3.74 -7.18
CA ASN A 52 -8.84 3.70 -8.54
C ASN A 52 -9.91 2.62 -8.78
N LYS A 53 -10.86 2.51 -7.84
CA LYS A 53 -11.95 1.52 -7.83
C LYS A 53 -11.55 0.05 -7.70
N ILE A 54 -10.28 -0.22 -7.37
CA ILE A 54 -9.72 -1.57 -7.23
C ILE A 54 -9.18 -1.74 -5.81
N TRP A 55 -9.31 -2.96 -5.27
CA TRP A 55 -8.61 -3.36 -4.04
C TRP A 55 -7.25 -3.96 -4.39
N TRP A 56 -6.21 -3.39 -3.80
CA TRP A 56 -4.82 -3.80 -4.03
C TRP A 56 -4.23 -4.36 -2.74
N THR A 57 -3.56 -5.50 -2.80
CA THR A 57 -2.79 -6.05 -1.69
C THR A 57 -1.43 -5.35 -1.59
N PHE A 58 -1.04 -4.99 -0.37
CA PHE A 58 0.26 -4.39 -0.07
C PHE A 58 1.06 -5.23 0.93
N PRO A 59 2.41 -5.17 0.92
CA PRO A 59 3.23 -5.76 1.98
C PRO A 59 3.02 -5.01 3.29
N SER A 60 2.62 -5.70 4.36
CA SER A 60 2.41 -5.09 5.68
C SER A 60 3.70 -4.58 6.33
N LYS A 61 4.84 -5.14 5.92
CA LYS A 61 6.17 -4.77 6.39
C LYS A 61 7.13 -4.74 5.22
N ILE A 62 7.88 -3.66 5.10
CA ILE A 62 9.04 -3.59 4.21
C ILE A 62 10.22 -4.12 5.02
N GLU A 63 11.14 -4.89 4.42
CA GLU A 63 12.37 -5.32 5.10
C GLU A 63 13.56 -4.49 4.59
N ASN A 64 14.56 -4.24 5.44
CA ASN A 64 15.81 -3.55 5.08
C ASN A 64 15.60 -2.16 4.45
N PHE A 65 14.72 -1.34 5.01
CA PHE A 65 14.44 0.05 4.62
C PHE A 65 15.28 1.04 5.44
#